data_AF-A0A6L7G817-F1
#
_entry.id   AF-A0A6L7G817-F1
#
_cell.length_a   1.000
_cell.length_b   1.000
_cell.length_c   1.000
_cell.angle_alpha   90.00
_cell.angle_beta   90.00
_cell.angle_gamma   90.00
#
_symmetry.space_group_name_H-M   'P 1'
#
loop_
_entity.id
_entity.type
_entity.pdbx_description
1 polymer ?
#
loop_
_entity_poly.entity_id
_entity_poly.type
_entity_poly.pdbx_seq_one_letter_code
_entity_poly.pdbx_strand_id
1 'polypeptide(L)' 'MKPALDDILKGVPSQDGNGGKPLKPSKSSETRRSPGETQLDKITASAKRVLAEEAQARAEKTARLRAARKATERDGNS' A
#
# COMPACT_ATOMS: atom_id res chain seq x y z
N MET A 1 -54.99 -20.17 21.94
CA MET A 1 -54.53 -21.21 20.99
C MET A 1 -53.25 -20.71 20.34
N LYS A 2 -52.21 -21.55 20.23
CA LYS A 2 -50.97 -21.16 19.55
C LYS A 2 -51.21 -21.30 18.04
N PRO A 3 -50.93 -20.28 17.21
CA PRO A 3 -51.03 -20.46 15.77
C PRO A 3 -50.07 -21.56 15.33
N ALA A 4 -50.55 -22.46 14.48
CA ALA A 4 -49.72 -23.48 13.89
C ALA A 4 -48.70 -22.82 12.95
N LEU A 5 -47.52 -23.44 12.78
CA LEU A 5 -46.50 -22.92 11.86
C LEU A 5 -47.07 -22.71 10.45
N ASP A 6 -47.98 -23.57 10.03
CA ASP A 6 -48.66 -23.48 8.74
C ASP A 6 -49.56 -22.25 8.59
N ASP A 7 -50.12 -21.73 9.68
CA ASP A 7 -50.93 -20.50 9.64
C ASP A 7 -50.06 -19.26 9.39
N ILE A 8 -48.79 -19.30 9.79
CA ILE A 8 -47.82 -18.23 9.56
C ILE A 8 -47.37 -18.23 8.09
N LEU A 9 -47.26 -19.42 7.49
CA LEU A 9 -46.72 -19.60 6.13
C LEU A 9 -47.74 -19.31 5.02
N LYS A 10 -49.05 -19.34 5.31
CA LYS A 10 -50.13 -19.07 4.33
C LYS A 10 -50.05 -17.69 3.65
N GLY A 11 -49.39 -16.72 4.27
CA GLY A 11 -49.26 -15.35 3.74
C GLY A 11 -47.96 -15.11 2.95
N VAL A 12 -47.04 -16.08 2.88
CA VAL A 12 -45.74 -15.89 2.24
C VAL A 12 -45.89 -16.19 0.74
N PRO A 13 -45.65 -15.21 -0.15
CA PRO A 13 -45.65 -15.46 -1.58
C PRO A 13 -44.62 -16.52 -1.95
N SER A 14 -44.99 -17.47 -2.82
CA SER A 14 -44.06 -18.44 -3.38
C SER A 14 -42.88 -17.72 -4.04
N GLN A 15 -41.66 -18.05 -3.63
CA GLN A 15 -40.45 -17.51 -4.27
C GLN A 15 -40.21 -18.25 -5.58
N ASP A 16 -40.80 -17.75 -6.66
CA ASP A 16 -40.54 -18.25 -8.01
C ASP A 16 -39.18 -17.70 -8.51
N GLY A 17 -38.14 -18.49 -8.31
CA GLY A 17 -36.77 -18.18 -8.75
C GLY A 17 -35.70 -18.83 -7.85
N ASN A 18 -34.72 -19.51 -8.45
CA ASN A 18 -33.63 -20.24 -7.78
C ASN A 18 -34.08 -21.34 -6.77
N GLY A 19 -35.29 -21.89 -6.90
CA GLY A 19 -35.76 -23.00 -6.08
C GLY A 19 -35.73 -22.72 -4.56
N GLY A 20 -36.02 -21.49 -4.15
CA GLY A 20 -35.97 -21.06 -2.74
C GLY A 20 -34.56 -20.89 -2.18
N LYS A 21 -33.52 -20.94 -3.02
CA LYS A 21 -32.14 -20.72 -2.59
C LYS A 21 -31.75 -19.25 -2.75
N PRO A 22 -31.00 -18.66 -1.80
CA PRO A 22 -30.42 -17.34 -1.99
C PRO A 22 -29.48 -17.37 -3.20
N LEU A 23 -29.56 -16.35 -4.06
CA LEU A 23 -28.59 -16.17 -5.16
C LEU A 23 -27.18 -16.12 -4.56
N LYS A 24 -26.30 -17.02 -5.02
CA LYS A 24 -24.88 -16.93 -4.67
C LYS A 24 -24.38 -15.56 -5.12
N PRO A 25 -23.74 -14.76 -4.26
CA PRO A 25 -23.12 -13.53 -4.70
C PRO A 25 -22.04 -13.89 -5.71
N SER A 26 -22.27 -13.60 -6.99
CA SER A 26 -21.25 -13.67 -8.03
C SER A 26 -20.31 -12.49 -7.85
N LYS A 27 -19.41 -12.60 -6.87
CA LYS A 27 -18.25 -11.71 -6.82
C LYS A 27 -17.19 -12.33 -7.72
N SER A 28 -17.16 -11.86 -8.97
CA SER A 28 -15.94 -11.92 -9.78
C SER A 28 -14.88 -11.11 -9.03
N SER A 29 -14.04 -11.80 -8.24
CA SER A 29 -12.90 -11.20 -7.54
C SER A 29 -11.67 -11.08 -8.44
N GLU A 30 -11.85 -11.09 -9.76
CA GLU A 30 -10.77 -10.96 -10.72
C GLU A 30 -10.77 -9.55 -11.33
N THR A 31 -10.69 -8.56 -10.45
CA THR A 31 -10.06 -7.30 -10.87
C THR A 31 -8.57 -7.62 -11.01
N ARG A 32 -8.16 -8.05 -12.22
CA ARG A 32 -6.76 -8.07 -12.61
C ARG A 32 -6.20 -6.69 -12.34
N ARG A 33 -5.50 -6.51 -11.22
CA ARG A 33 -4.75 -5.29 -10.94
C ARG A 33 -3.80 -5.15 -12.12
N SER A 34 -3.97 -4.10 -12.91
CA SER A 34 -2.98 -3.73 -13.92
C SER A 34 -1.60 -3.70 -13.25
N PRO A 35 -0.52 -4.10 -13.92
CA PRO A 35 0.83 -3.89 -13.43
C PRO A 35 1.16 -2.38 -13.54
N GLY A 36 0.40 -1.57 -12.82
CA GLY A 36 0.67 -0.15 -12.59
C GLY A 36 1.43 -0.02 -11.29
N GLU A 37 2.21 1.05 -11.16
CA GLU A 37 2.96 1.36 -9.95
C GLU A 37 2.07 1.22 -8.70
N THR A 38 2.45 0.26 -7.87
CA THR A 38 1.83 0.05 -6.58
C THR A 38 2.21 1.20 -5.65
N GLN A 39 1.46 1.36 -4.57
CA GLN A 39 1.83 2.31 -3.52
C GLN A 39 3.23 2.02 -2.95
N LEU A 40 3.64 0.74 -2.92
CA LEU A 40 4.99 0.33 -2.49
C LEU A 40 6.06 0.82 -3.47
N ASP A 41 5.79 0.82 -4.76
CA ASP A 41 6.74 1.32 -5.77
C ASP A 41 7.01 2.82 -5.58
N LYS A 42 5.94 3.59 -5.31
CA LYS A 42 6.05 5.04 -5.03
C LYS A 42 6.83 5.32 -3.75
N ILE A 43 6.55 4.57 -2.69
CA ILE A 43 7.29 4.68 -1.42
C ILE A 43 8.76 4.34 -1.65
N THR A 44 9.05 3.26 -2.37
CA THR A 44 10.42 2.83 -2.67
C THR A 44 11.17 3.89 -3.48
N ALA A 45 10.54 4.51 -4.47
CA ALA A 45 11.13 5.60 -5.24
C ALA A 45 11.45 6.82 -4.36
N SER A 46 10.53 7.21 -3.47
CA SER A 46 10.78 8.33 -2.53
C SER A 46 11.92 8.03 -1.56
N ALA A 47 11.97 6.82 -1.00
CA ALA A 47 13.00 6.41 -0.06
C ALA A 47 14.40 6.43 -0.72
N LYS A 48 14.49 5.92 -1.97
CA LYS A 48 15.74 5.97 -2.75
C LYS A 48 16.21 7.41 -2.96
N ARG A 49 15.29 8.33 -3.25
CA ARG A 49 15.62 9.74 -3.45
C ARG A 49 16.19 10.38 -2.19
N VAL A 50 15.52 10.20 -1.05
CA VAL A 50 15.98 10.74 0.24
C VAL A 50 17.37 10.21 0.60
N LEU A 51 17.60 8.91 0.43
CA LEU A 51 18.90 8.29 0.71
C LEU A 51 20.01 8.84 -0.20
N ALA A 52 19.72 9.10 -1.47
CA ALA A 52 20.68 9.68 -2.40
C ALA A 52 21.04 11.13 -2.02
N GLU A 53 20.04 11.95 -1.67
CA GLU A 53 20.23 13.33 -1.21
C GLU A 53 21.08 13.38 0.08
N GLU A 54 20.79 12.50 1.05
CA GLU A 54 21.62 12.39 2.25
C GLU A 54 23.05 11.93 1.96
N ALA A 55 23.22 10.95 1.06
CA ALA A 55 24.55 10.46 0.68
C ALA A 55 25.39 11.56 0.05
N GLN A 56 24.78 12.39 -0.81
CA GLN A 56 25.44 13.54 -1.41
C GLN A 56 25.83 14.57 -0.34
N ALA A 57 24.92 14.93 0.57
CA ALA A 57 25.22 15.88 1.65
C ALA A 57 26.36 15.39 2.55
N ARG A 58 26.40 14.09 2.87
CA ARG A 58 27.50 13.47 3.63
C ARG A 58 28.82 13.52 2.85
N ALA A 59 28.79 13.26 1.54
CA ALA A 59 29.97 13.32 0.68
C ALA A 59 30.54 14.76 0.63
N GLU A 60 29.69 15.76 0.41
CA GLU A 60 30.09 17.17 0.38
C GLU A 60 30.68 17.63 1.72
N LYS A 61 30.04 17.29 2.84
CA LYS A 61 30.56 17.61 4.18
C LYS A 61 31.93 16.97 4.39
N THR A 62 32.09 15.71 4.00
CA THR A 62 33.36 14.99 4.13
C THR A 62 34.44 15.60 3.26
N ALA A 63 34.11 16.00 2.03
CA ALA A 63 35.03 16.68 1.12
C ALA A 63 35.49 18.03 1.70
N ARG A 64 34.57 18.85 2.23
CA ARG A 64 34.90 20.12 2.90
C ARG A 64 35.81 19.91 4.10
N LEU A 65 35.50 18.94 4.95
CA LEU A 65 36.32 18.62 6.12
C LEU A 65 37.73 18.15 5.73
N ARG A 66 37.84 17.29 4.70
CA ARG A 66 39.15 16.86 4.18
C ARG A 66 39.93 18.03 3.60
N ALA A 67 39.29 18.93 2.86
CA ALA A 67 39.94 20.11 2.32
C ALA A 67 40.46 21.03 3.43
N ALA A 68 39.65 21.28 4.47
CA ALA A 68 40.05 22.07 5.62
C ALA A 68 41.26 21.45 6.36
N ARG A 69 41.25 20.13 6.58
CA ARG A 69 42.39 19.41 7.21
C ARG A 69 43.67 19.54 6.39
N LYS A 70 43.58 19.37 5.07
CA LYS A 70 44.73 19.55 4.18
C LYS A 70 45.29 20.97 4.21
N ALA A 71 44.44 21.99 4.31
CA ALA A 71 44.89 23.37 4.44
C ALA A 71 45.67 23.56 5.75
N THR A 72 45.12 23.11 6.88
CA THR A 72 45.79 23.20 8.18
C THR A 72 47.10 22.41 8.26
N GLU A 73 47.17 21.23 7.64
CA GLU A 73 48.41 20.44 7.56
C GLU A 73 49.48 21.12 6.72
N ARG A 74 49.07 21.84 5.67
CA ARG A 74 49.99 22.57 4.79
C ARG A 74 50.56 23.81 5.47
N ASP A 75 49.73 24.52 6.23
CA ASP A 75 50.13 25.75 6.93
C ASP A 75 50.96 25.46 8.20
N GLY A 76 50.78 24.28 8.82
CA GLY A 76 51.55 23.84 9.99
C GLY A 76 52.94 23.24 9.69
N ASN A 77 53.31 23.09 8.42
CA ASN A 77 54.60 22.57 7.97
C ASN A 77 55.43 23.63 7.21
N SER A 78 55.13 24.91 7.45
CA SER A 78 55.87 26.09 6.96
C SER A 78 56.63 26.78 8.09
#